data_AF-A0A5R2NC71-F1
#
_entry.id   AF-A0A5R2NC71-F1
#
_cell.length_a   1.000
_cell.length_b   1.000
_cell.length_c   1.000
_cell.angle_alpha   90.00
_cell.angle_beta   90.00
_cell.angle_gamma   90.00
#
_symmetry.space_group_name_H-M   'P 1'
#
loop_
_entity.id
_entity.type
_entity.pdbx_description
1 polymer ?
#
loop_
_entity_poly.entity_id
_entity_poly.type
_entity_poly.pdbx_seq_one_letter_code
_entity_poly.pdbx_strand_id
1 'polypeptide(L)'
;TDPAAAMKGAMLAFGGQRGANIALMVEVLAAGLSGANWSLDAPWFSGGPDSPGTGLFVLAVEPKLLDPDFEQRMKDQLDRLRRRYGVHVPGRARAEAAEKAQARGITAPKAVIQRISEFAERYSA
;
A
#
# COMPACT_ATOMS: atom_id res chain seq x y z
N THR A 1 -17.25 -6.97 -14.55
CA THR A 1 -16.91 -8.13 -13.71
C THR A 1 -15.78 -8.97 -14.29
N ASP A 2 -15.22 -8.63 -15.46
CA ASP A 2 -14.04 -9.29 -16.03
C ASP A 2 -12.75 -8.53 -15.63
N PRO A 3 -11.84 -9.12 -14.82
CA PRO A 3 -10.57 -8.50 -14.45
C PRO A 3 -9.64 -8.26 -15.63
N ALA A 4 -9.66 -9.15 -16.64
CA ALA A 4 -8.81 -9.02 -17.82
C ALA A 4 -9.27 -7.84 -18.70
N ALA A 5 -10.57 -7.60 -18.77
CA ALA A 5 -11.11 -6.40 -19.42
C ALA A 5 -10.75 -5.11 -18.65
N ALA A 6 -10.77 -5.15 -17.31
CA ALA A 6 -10.41 -3.99 -16.49
C ALA A 6 -8.95 -3.55 -16.69
N MET A 7 -8.02 -4.50 -16.88
CA MET A 7 -6.62 -4.22 -17.17
C MET A 7 -6.37 -3.53 -18.52
N LYS A 8 -7.36 -3.55 -19.43
CA LYS A 8 -7.30 -2.87 -20.73
C LYS A 8 -7.91 -1.47 -20.72
N GLY A 9 -8.56 -1.08 -19.63
CA GLY A 9 -9.25 0.20 -19.47
C GLY A 9 -8.68 1.02 -18.32
N ALA A 10 -9.39 2.10 -17.97
CA ALA A 10 -9.07 2.89 -16.78
C ALA A 10 -9.74 2.32 -15.53
N MET A 11 -9.02 2.34 -14.41
CA MET A 11 -9.60 2.02 -13.10
C MET A 11 -10.45 3.19 -12.60
N LEU A 12 -11.64 2.90 -12.08
CA LEU A 12 -12.50 3.89 -11.45
C LEU A 12 -12.00 4.19 -10.02
N ALA A 13 -12.10 5.46 -9.61
CA ALA A 13 -11.83 5.84 -8.23
C ALA A 13 -12.88 5.25 -7.28
N PHE A 14 -12.44 4.77 -6.11
CA PHE A 14 -13.34 4.26 -5.08
C PHE A 14 -14.30 5.35 -4.61
N GLY A 15 -15.58 5.05 -4.41
CA GLY A 15 -16.53 6.06 -3.91
C GLY A 15 -16.73 7.28 -4.82
N GLY A 16 -16.42 7.16 -6.12
CA GLY A 16 -16.67 8.20 -7.13
C GLY A 16 -15.88 9.48 -6.89
N GLN A 17 -16.55 10.63 -6.94
CA GLN A 17 -15.91 11.95 -6.84
C GLN A 17 -15.07 12.13 -5.57
N ARG A 18 -15.47 11.54 -4.44
CA ARG A 18 -14.70 11.65 -3.19
C ARG A 18 -13.37 10.90 -3.27
N GLY A 19 -13.36 9.70 -3.86
CA GLY A 19 -12.09 8.99 -4.08
C GLY A 19 -11.24 9.65 -5.14
N ALA A 20 -11.85 10.28 -6.16
CA ALA A 20 -11.10 11.05 -7.14
C ALA A 20 -10.38 12.24 -6.49
N ASN A 21 -11.04 12.97 -5.58
CA ASN A 21 -10.39 14.03 -4.81
C ASN A 21 -9.27 13.52 -3.90
N ILE A 22 -9.43 12.34 -3.29
CA ILE A 22 -8.37 11.70 -2.50
C ILE A 22 -7.18 11.32 -3.39
N ALA A 23 -7.44 10.77 -4.58
CA ALA A 23 -6.39 10.45 -5.56
C ALA A 23 -5.63 11.72 -5.99
N LEU A 24 -6.34 12.82 -6.24
CA LEU A 24 -5.71 14.11 -6.55
C LEU A 24 -4.86 14.66 -5.39
N MET A 25 -5.30 14.48 -4.14
CA MET A 25 -4.50 14.86 -2.98
C MET A 25 -3.20 14.04 -2.90
N VAL A 26 -3.29 12.72 -3.13
CA VAL A 26 -2.09 11.86 -3.20
C VAL A 26 -1.16 12.31 -4.32
N GLU A 27 -1.72 12.65 -5.48
CA GLU A 27 -0.98 13.13 -6.65
C GLU A 27 -0.17 14.40 -6.33
N VAL A 28 -0.81 15.41 -5.72
CA VAL A 28 -0.14 16.65 -5.34
C VAL A 28 0.95 16.43 -4.29
N LEU A 29 0.67 15.61 -3.27
CA LEU A 29 1.63 15.36 -2.20
C LEU A 29 2.82 14.53 -2.68
N ALA A 30 2.57 13.47 -3.46
CA ALA A 30 3.60 12.53 -3.87
C ALA A 30 4.39 13.03 -5.07
N ALA A 31 3.75 13.55 -6.12
CA ALA A 31 4.43 14.02 -7.33
C ALA A 31 4.70 15.53 -7.26
N GLY A 32 3.67 16.33 -7.01
CA GLY A 32 3.75 17.79 -7.04
C GLY A 32 4.78 18.39 -6.08
N LEU A 33 4.79 17.94 -4.81
CA LEU A 33 5.74 18.45 -3.80
C LEU A 33 7.16 17.90 -3.96
N SER A 34 7.30 16.66 -4.43
CA SER A 34 8.62 16.03 -4.58
C SER A 34 9.33 16.42 -5.87
N GLY A 35 8.59 16.98 -6.85
CA GLY A 35 9.08 17.23 -8.20
C GLY A 35 9.17 15.96 -9.08
N ALA A 36 8.60 14.85 -8.62
CA ALA A 36 8.53 13.62 -9.38
C ALA A 36 7.48 13.68 -10.51
N ASN A 37 7.47 12.66 -11.37
CA ASN A 37 6.51 12.58 -12.46
C ASN A 37 5.07 12.53 -11.92
N TRP A 38 4.19 13.30 -12.55
CA TRP A 38 2.75 13.09 -12.43
C TRP A 38 2.38 11.70 -12.98
N SER A 39 1.32 11.09 -12.49
CA SER A 39 0.82 9.78 -12.90
C SER A 39 0.53 9.69 -14.40
N LEU A 40 0.20 10.80 -15.05
CA LEU A 40 -0.01 10.87 -16.51
C LEU A 40 1.30 10.97 -17.31
N ASP A 41 2.38 11.46 -16.68
CA ASP A 41 3.70 11.61 -17.29
C ASP A 41 4.62 10.41 -16.98
N ALA A 42 4.24 9.58 -16.02
CA ALA A 42 5.01 8.44 -15.58
C ALA A 42 5.08 7.34 -16.67
N PRO A 43 6.29 6.86 -17.03
CA PRO A 43 6.46 5.69 -17.88
C PRO A 43 5.76 4.44 -17.33
N TRP A 44 5.54 3.46 -18.22
CA TRP A 44 4.82 2.24 -17.88
C TRP A 44 5.60 1.40 -16.86
N PHE A 45 5.02 1.16 -15.67
CA PHE A 45 5.75 0.49 -14.58
C PHE A 45 6.03 -1.00 -14.80
N SER A 46 5.34 -1.64 -15.77
CA SER A 46 5.46 -3.09 -16.04
C SER A 46 6.22 -3.42 -17.31
N GLY A 47 6.82 -2.43 -17.98
CA GLY A 47 7.66 -2.65 -19.16
C GLY A 47 8.35 -1.39 -19.66
N GLY A 48 9.40 -1.55 -20.45
CA GLY A 48 10.25 -0.46 -20.91
C GLY A 48 11.51 -0.29 -20.04
N PRO A 49 12.48 0.51 -20.52
CA PRO A 49 13.76 0.69 -19.84
C PRO A 49 13.68 1.70 -18.67
N ASP A 50 12.67 2.56 -18.67
CA ASP A 50 12.58 3.71 -17.78
C ASP A 50 11.77 3.41 -16.52
N SER A 51 12.26 3.89 -15.38
CA SER A 51 11.49 3.91 -14.15
C SER A 51 10.29 4.85 -14.28
N PRO A 52 9.13 4.55 -13.66
CA PRO A 52 8.01 5.48 -13.57
C PRO A 52 8.39 6.86 -13.01
N GLY A 53 9.46 6.93 -12.20
CA GLY A 53 9.95 8.19 -11.64
C GLY A 53 8.94 8.88 -10.72
N THR A 54 8.10 8.09 -10.03
CA THR A 54 7.07 8.58 -9.11
C THR A 54 7.67 9.02 -7.77
N GLY A 55 7.01 9.94 -7.09
CA GLY A 55 7.44 10.41 -5.78
C GLY A 55 6.73 9.73 -4.60
N LEU A 56 7.18 10.07 -3.39
CA LEU A 56 6.61 9.58 -2.14
C LEU A 56 6.52 10.74 -1.15
N PHE A 57 5.36 10.87 -0.50
CA PHE A 57 5.17 11.76 0.63
C PHE A 57 5.07 10.95 1.92
N VAL A 58 5.84 11.34 2.94
CA VAL A 58 5.79 10.73 4.27
C VAL A 58 5.49 11.80 5.30
N LEU A 59 4.44 11.58 6.09
CA LEU A 59 4.08 12.41 7.23
C LEU A 59 4.24 11.60 8.52
N ALA A 60 5.10 12.07 9.41
CA ALA A 60 5.22 11.54 10.76
C ALA A 60 4.68 12.58 11.75
N VAL A 61 3.82 12.13 12.66
CA VAL A 61 3.27 12.94 13.74
C VAL A 61 3.58 12.24 15.04
N GLU A 62 4.18 12.94 16.00
CA GLU A 62 4.31 12.46 17.38
C GLU A 62 3.04 12.86 18.16
N PRO A 63 2.08 11.95 18.35
CA PRO A 63 0.80 12.29 18.95
C PRO A 63 0.92 12.67 20.44
N LYS A 64 1.93 12.19 21.16
CA LYS A 64 2.09 12.48 22.60
C LYS A 64 2.41 13.94 22.89
N LEU A 65 2.89 14.70 21.89
CA LEU A 65 3.06 16.15 21.99
C LEU A 65 1.72 16.90 21.99
N LEU A 66 0.65 16.30 21.48
CA LEU A 66 -0.70 16.88 21.42
C LEU A 66 -1.60 16.34 22.51
N ASP A 67 -1.43 15.06 22.85
CA ASP A 67 -2.23 14.35 23.84
C ASP A 67 -1.39 13.23 24.50
N PRO A 68 -0.96 13.40 25.76
CA PRO A 68 -0.19 12.39 26.48
C PRO A 68 -0.88 11.02 26.57
N ASP A 69 -2.22 11.01 26.58
CA ASP A 69 -3.03 9.79 26.75
C ASP A 69 -3.47 9.17 25.40
N PHE A 70 -2.91 9.65 24.27
CA PHE A 70 -3.37 9.29 22.93
C PHE A 70 -3.44 7.77 22.69
N GLU A 71 -2.41 7.03 23.10
CA GLU A 71 -2.34 5.58 22.88
C GLU A 71 -3.50 4.85 23.56
N GLN A 72 -3.81 5.21 24.81
CA GLN A 72 -4.90 4.61 25.56
C GLN A 72 -6.26 4.98 24.94
N ARG A 73 -6.48 6.27 24.62
CA ARG A 73 -7.73 6.72 23.98
C ARG A 73 -7.94 6.07 22.61
N MET A 74 -6.89 5.94 21.81
CA MET A 74 -6.95 5.27 20.50
C MET A 74 -7.29 3.79 20.68
N LYS A 75 -6.64 3.10 21.63
CA LYS A 75 -6.93 1.70 21.94
C LYS A 75 -8.39 1.49 22.30
N ASP A 76 -8.94 2.32 23.20
CA ASP A 76 -10.32 2.18 23.66
C ASP A 76 -11.32 2.44 22.53
N GLN A 77 -11.04 3.40 21.66
CA GLN A 77 -11.87 3.66 20.48
C GLN A 77 -11.83 2.50 19.48
N LEU A 78 -10.67 1.90 19.22
CA LEU A 78 -10.56 0.72 18.36
C LEU A 78 -11.29 -0.49 18.94
N ASP A 79 -11.17 -0.71 20.26
CA ASP A 79 -11.90 -1.78 20.94
C ASP A 79 -13.41 -1.54 20.88
N ARG A 80 -13.87 -0.29 21.03
CA ARG A 80 -15.29 0.09 20.86
C ARG A 80 -15.78 -0.19 19.44
N LEU A 81 -15.07 0.28 18.41
CA LEU A 81 -15.42 0.07 17.00
C LEU A 81 -15.55 -1.42 16.67
N ARG A 82 -14.57 -2.22 17.11
CA ARG A 82 -14.55 -3.66 16.86
C ARG A 82 -15.64 -4.39 17.64
N ARG A 83 -15.68 -4.24 18.98
CA ARG A 83 -16.50 -5.09 19.85
C ARG A 83 -17.96 -4.68 19.84
N ARG A 84 -18.26 -3.38 19.81
CA ARG A 84 -19.64 -2.88 19.87
C ARG A 84 -20.28 -2.75 18.51
N TYR A 85 -19.52 -2.37 17.49
CA TYR A 85 -20.05 -2.06 16.16
C TYR A 85 -19.62 -3.05 15.07
N GLY A 86 -18.84 -4.08 15.41
CA GLY A 86 -18.40 -5.09 14.44
C GLY A 86 -17.52 -4.53 13.32
N VAL A 87 -16.92 -3.35 13.50
CA VAL A 87 -16.14 -2.69 12.45
C VAL A 87 -14.82 -3.43 12.24
N HIS A 88 -14.47 -3.68 10.98
CA HIS A 88 -13.17 -4.23 10.61
C HIS A 88 -12.05 -3.21 10.92
N VAL A 89 -11.07 -3.62 11.73
CA VAL A 89 -9.88 -2.80 12.04
C VAL A 89 -8.72 -3.25 11.15
N PRO A 90 -8.25 -2.41 10.21
CA PRO A 90 -7.15 -2.77 9.32
C PRO A 90 -5.83 -2.97 10.09
N GLY A 91 -4.90 -3.73 9.49
CA GLY A 91 -3.54 -3.94 10.01
C GLY A 91 -3.35 -5.18 10.90
N ARG A 92 -4.36 -5.60 11.67
CA ARG A 92 -4.26 -6.79 12.56
C ARG A 92 -3.87 -8.07 11.82
N ALA A 93 -4.59 -8.37 10.72
CA ALA A 93 -4.31 -9.57 9.93
C ALA A 93 -2.90 -9.56 9.32
N ARG A 94 -2.36 -8.38 8.98
CA ARG A 94 -0.99 -8.24 8.46
C ARG A 94 0.05 -8.47 9.57
N ALA A 95 -0.19 -7.94 10.77
CA ALA A 95 0.69 -8.19 11.92
C ALA A 95 0.77 -9.68 12.27
N GLU A 96 -0.39 -10.36 12.37
CA GLU A 96 -0.45 -11.81 12.61
C GLU A 96 0.23 -12.62 11.50
N ALA A 97 0.09 -12.21 10.23
CA ALA A 97 0.77 -12.85 9.12
C ALA A 97 2.29 -12.67 9.19
N ALA A 98 2.78 -11.49 9.60
CA ALA A 98 4.20 -11.22 9.78
C ALA A 98 4.80 -12.07 10.91
N GLU A 99 4.13 -12.18 12.06
CA GLU A 99 4.56 -13.05 13.16
C GLU A 99 4.66 -14.52 12.73
N LYS A 100 3.65 -15.01 12.01
CA LYS A 100 3.66 -16.38 11.46
C LYS A 100 4.80 -16.58 10.45
N ALA A 101 5.01 -15.61 9.57
CA ALA A 101 6.08 -15.65 8.57
C ALA A 101 7.47 -15.66 9.23
N GLN A 102 7.66 -14.90 10.30
CA GLN A 102 8.92 -14.89 11.05
C GLN A 102 9.19 -16.24 11.73
N ALA A 103 8.15 -16.89 12.28
CA ALA A 103 8.30 -18.17 12.97
C ALA A 103 8.38 -19.40 12.02
N ARG A 104 7.73 -19.35 10.86
CA ARG A 104 7.51 -20.53 9.99
C ARG A 104 7.92 -20.34 8.53
N GLY A 105 8.45 -19.18 8.18
CA GLY A 105 8.72 -18.79 6.80
C GLY A 105 7.46 -18.37 6.03
N ILE A 106 7.66 -17.88 4.80
CA ILE A 106 6.60 -17.42 3.91
C ILE A 106 6.16 -18.57 3.01
N THR A 107 4.86 -18.86 2.98
CA THR A 107 4.29 -19.79 2.00
C THR A 107 4.08 -19.08 0.67
N ALA A 108 4.69 -19.59 -0.41
CA ALA A 108 4.53 -19.07 -1.75
C ALA A 108 4.33 -20.21 -2.77
N PRO A 109 3.65 -19.97 -3.91
CA PRO A 109 3.51 -20.96 -4.97
C PRO A 109 4.88 -21.42 -5.49
N LYS A 110 5.02 -22.73 -5.77
CA LYS A 110 6.27 -23.32 -6.28
C LYS A 110 6.83 -22.59 -7.51
N ALA A 111 5.96 -22.17 -8.42
CA ALA A 111 6.34 -21.42 -9.61
C ALA A 111 7.00 -20.06 -9.30
N VAL A 112 6.56 -19.38 -8.24
CA VAL A 112 7.16 -18.10 -7.81
C VAL A 112 8.55 -18.37 -7.21
N ILE A 113 8.68 -19.40 -6.35
CA ILE A 113 9.97 -19.79 -5.78
C ILE A 113 10.96 -20.15 -6.88
N GLN A 114 10.55 -20.98 -7.84
CA GLN A 114 11.39 -21.37 -8.97
C GLN A 114 11.86 -20.15 -9.77
N ARG A 115 10.96 -19.21 -10.09
CA ARG A 115 11.32 -18.01 -10.85
C ARG A 115 12.29 -17.09 -10.08
N ILE A 116 12.17 -17.00 -8.76
CA ILE A 116 13.12 -16.28 -7.91
C ILE A 116 14.48 -16.98 -7.91
N SER A 117 14.52 -18.30 -7.77
CA SER A 117 15.76 -19.09 -7.81
C SER A 117 16.49 -18.96 -9.15
N GLU A 118 15.77 -19.10 -10.27
CA GLU A 118 16.32 -18.93 -11.63
C GLU A 118 16.88 -17.51 -11.85
N PHE A 119 16.20 -16.49 -11.32
CA PHE A 119 16.69 -15.11 -11.36
C PHE A 119 17.97 -14.96 -10.54
N ALA A 120 18.00 -15.47 -9.30
CA ALA A 120 19.17 -15.40 -8.43
C ALA A 120 20.39 -16.09 -9.07
N GLU A 121 20.24 -17.30 -9.62
CA GLU A 121 21.32 -18.04 -10.29
C GLU A 121 21.91 -17.26 -11.48
N ARG A 122 21.06 -16.58 -12.25
CA ARG A 122 21.49 -15.78 -13.41
C ARG A 122 22.36 -14.59 -13.04
N TYR A 123 22.17 -14.01 -11.85
CA TYR A 123 22.78 -12.73 -11.46
C TYR A 123 23.66 -12.81 -10.19
N SER A 124 23.92 -14.00 -9.63
CA SER A 124 24.82 -14.18 -8.48
C SER A 124 26.31 -14.33 -8.86
N ALA A 125 26.74 -13.75 -9.98
CA ALA A 125 28.15 -13.72 -10.42
C ALA A 125 28.81 -12.38 -10.05
#